data_AF-A0A3D4DG68-F1
#
_entry.id   AF-A0A3D4DG68-F1
#
_cell.length_a   1.000
_cell.length_b   1.000
_cell.length_c   1.000
_cell.angle_alpha   90.00
_cell.angle_beta   90.00
_cell.angle_gamma   90.00
#
_symmetry.space_group_name_H-M   'P 1'
#
loop_
_entity.id
_entity.type
_entity.pdbx_description
1 polymer ?
#
loop_
_entity_poly.entity_id
_entity_poly.type
_entity_poly.pdbx_seq_one_letter_code
_entity_poly.pdbx_strand_id
1 'polypeptide(L)'
;MDIQLKIMEIANNLNITKKDKKDIDEYLDHNELGLAFEVLCVSIERDNIKISQKDYEIINTLGVQMEMDSNLWSSLKNNIIK
;
A
#
# COMPACT_ATOMS: atom_id res chain seq x y z
N MET A 1 -3.99 15.43 -3.38
CA MET A 1 -2.96 14.38 -3.54
C MET A 1 -3.53 13.39 -4.52
N ASP A 2 -2.76 12.99 -5.53
CA ASP A 2 -3.21 11.95 -6.46
C ASP A 2 -2.96 10.58 -5.80
N ILE A 3 -4.05 9.92 -5.41
CA ILE A 3 -4.03 8.65 -4.66
C ILE A 3 -3.39 7.55 -5.51
N GLN A 4 -3.71 7.48 -6.80
CA GLN A 4 -3.17 6.50 -7.73
C GLN A 4 -1.66 6.64 -7.84
N LEU A 5 -1.15 7.86 -8.05
CA LEU A 5 0.29 8.11 -8.12
C LEU A 5 1.01 7.69 -6.83
N LYS A 6 0.38 7.90 -5.66
CA LYS A 6 0.99 7.57 -4.38
C LYS A 6 1.02 6.07 -4.08
N ILE A 7 -0.05 5.35 -4.39
CA ILE A 7 -0.06 3.87 -4.30
C ILE A 7 1.06 3.30 -5.17
N MET A 8 1.16 3.78 -6.42
CA MET A 8 2.18 3.32 -7.36
C MET A 8 3.60 3.69 -6.93
N GLU A 9 3.81 4.90 -6.39
CA GLU A 9 5.11 5.34 -5.85
C GLU A 9 5.58 4.42 -4.72
N ILE A 10 4.71 4.12 -3.74
CA ILE A 10 5.05 3.21 -2.65
C ILE A 10 5.34 1.81 -3.20
N ALA A 11 4.45 1.28 -4.04
CA ALA A 11 4.61 -0.06 -4.59
C ALA A 11 5.94 -0.21 -5.35
N ASN A 12 6.37 0.81 -6.07
CA ASN A 12 7.64 0.80 -6.79
C ASN A 12 8.87 0.89 -5.88
N ASN A 13 8.79 1.67 -4.81
CA ASN A 13 9.89 1.84 -3.86
C ASN A 13 10.06 0.64 -2.91
N LEU A 14 9.01 -0.16 -2.73
CA LEU A 14 9.05 -1.36 -1.91
C LEU A 14 9.39 -2.62 -2.72
N ASN A 15 9.94 -3.61 -2.02
CA ASN A 15 10.29 -4.91 -2.59
C ASN A 15 9.06 -5.83 -2.75
N ILE A 16 7.98 -5.30 -3.34
CA ILE A 16 6.76 -6.05 -3.65
C ILE A 16 7.02 -6.95 -4.86
N THR A 17 6.40 -8.13 -4.88
CA THR A 17 6.58 -9.08 -5.98
C THR A 17 6.08 -8.49 -7.31
N LYS A 18 6.65 -8.96 -8.43
CA LYS A 18 6.21 -8.54 -9.76
C LYS A 18 4.73 -8.83 -10.02
N LYS A 19 4.20 -9.90 -9.41
CA LYS A 19 2.80 -10.29 -9.54
C LYS A 19 1.91 -9.26 -8.84
N ASP A 20 2.14 -8.99 -7.56
CA ASP A 20 1.29 -8.04 -6.84
C ASP A 20 1.44 -6.61 -7.40
N LYS A 21 2.62 -6.21 -7.90
CA LYS A 21 2.77 -4.94 -8.62
C LYS A 21 1.88 -4.87 -9.88
N LYS A 22 1.78 -5.98 -10.63
CA LYS A 22 0.90 -6.06 -11.80
C LYS A 22 -0.57 -5.98 -11.40
N ASP A 23 -0.95 -6.68 -10.34
CA ASP A 23 -2.32 -6.63 -9.82
C ASP A 23 -2.67 -5.20 -9.37
N ILE A 24 -1.77 -4.52 -8.66
CA ILE A 24 -1.93 -3.09 -8.27
C ILE A 24 -2.11 -2.21 -9.52
N ASP A 25 -1.24 -2.34 -10.52
CA ASP A 25 -1.29 -1.54 -11.75
C ASP A 25 -2.62 -1.72 -12.50
N GLU A 26 -3.10 -2.97 -12.64
CA GLU A 26 -4.40 -3.28 -13.26
C GLU A 26 -5.56 -2.63 -12.48
N TYR A 27 -5.56 -2.72 -11.14
CA TYR A 27 -6.60 -2.06 -10.34
C TYR A 27 -6.55 -0.53 -10.48
N LEU A 28 -5.36 0.06 -10.54
CA LEU A 28 -5.20 1.51 -10.74
C LEU A 28 -5.71 1.95 -12.12
N ASP A 29 -5.45 1.18 -13.18
CA ASP A 29 -5.94 1.44 -14.53
C ASP A 29 -7.48 1.38 -14.62
N HIS A 30 -8.10 0.54 -13.80
CA HIS A 30 -9.55 0.44 -13.68
C HIS A 30 -10.16 1.41 -12.65
N ASN A 31 -9.36 2.32 -12.07
CA ASN A 31 -9.76 3.26 -11.02
C ASN A 31 -10.32 2.55 -9.75
N GLU A 32 -9.92 1.31 -9.52
CA GLU A 32 -10.27 0.48 -8.37
C GLU A 32 -9.28 0.72 -7.22
N LEU A 33 -9.18 1.97 -6.76
CA LEU A 33 -8.16 2.43 -5.82
C LEU A 33 -8.12 1.64 -4.50
N GLY A 34 -9.30 1.23 -3.99
CA GLY A 34 -9.40 0.44 -2.76
C GLY A 34 -8.77 -0.94 -2.89
N LEU A 35 -8.95 -1.62 -4.03
CA LEU A 35 -8.35 -2.92 -4.30
C LEU A 35 -6.84 -2.80 -4.50
N ALA A 36 -6.39 -1.79 -5.24
CA ALA A 36 -4.97 -1.49 -5.39
C ALA A 36 -4.29 -1.27 -4.02
N PHE A 37 -4.95 -0.53 -3.13
CA PHE A 37 -4.45 -0.27 -1.78
C PHE A 37 -4.48 -1.50 -0.88
N GLU A 38 -5.52 -2.33 -0.97
CA GLU A 38 -5.61 -3.59 -0.23
C GLU A 38 -4.48 -4.55 -0.63
N VAL A 39 -4.23 -4.74 -1.93
CA VAL A 39 -3.13 -5.58 -2.41
C VAL A 39 -1.78 -5.04 -1.95
N LEU A 40 -1.58 -3.72 -1.95
CA LEU A 40 -0.39 -3.09 -1.41
C LEU A 40 -0.18 -3.47 0.07
N CYS A 41 -1.19 -3.29 0.91
CA CYS A 41 -1.10 -3.56 2.35
C CYS A 41 -0.88 -5.06 2.63
N VAL A 42 -1.65 -5.93 1.99
CA VAL A 42 -1.53 -7.38 2.12
C VAL A 42 -0.15 -7.86 1.68
N SER A 43 0.40 -7.29 0.59
CA SER A 43 1.75 -7.66 0.13
C SER A 43 2.83 -7.29 1.16
N ILE A 44 2.72 -6.11 1.78
CA ILE A 44 3.66 -5.68 2.83
C ILE A 44 3.59 -6.60 4.04
N GLU A 45 2.38 -6.94 4.49
CA GLU A 45 2.17 -7.81 5.64
C GLU A 45 2.64 -9.25 5.36
N ARG A 46 2.11 -9.86 4.30
CA ARG A 46 2.38 -11.26 3.91
C ARG A 46 3.86 -11.54 3.73
N ASP A 47 4.57 -10.63 3.07
CA ASP A 47 5.99 -10.81 2.73
C ASP A 47 6.92 -10.17 3.78
N ASN A 48 6.37 -9.67 4.90
CA ASN A 48 7.08 -8.96 5.96
C ASN A 48 8.02 -7.86 5.42
N ILE A 49 7.54 -7.13 4.41
CA ILE A 49 8.30 -6.07 3.74
C ILE A 49 8.55 -4.98 4.77
N LYS A 50 9.82 -4.60 4.92
CA LYS A 50 10.21 -3.52 5.82
C LYS A 50 9.88 -2.16 5.20
N ILE A 51 9.23 -1.32 5.98
CA ILE A 51 8.79 0.01 5.57
C ILE A 51 9.37 1.06 6.51
N SER A 52 9.56 2.29 6.03
CA SER A 52 9.93 3.40 6.90
C SER A 52 8.70 3.95 7.65
N GLN A 53 8.95 4.73 8.72
CA GLN A 53 7.89 5.48 9.39
C GLN A 53 7.12 6.40 8.41
N LYS A 54 7.84 7.00 7.46
CA LYS A 54 7.26 7.86 6.42
C LYS A 54 6.35 7.07 5.48
N ASP A 55 6.74 5.87 5.07
CA ASP A 55 5.90 5.02 4.22
C ASP A 55 4.61 4.65 4.94
N TYR A 56 4.70 4.28 6.21
CA TYR A 56 3.53 4.00 7.04
C TYR A 56 2.58 5.20 7.15
N GLU A 57 3.12 6.40 7.36
CA GLU A 57 2.31 7.63 7.41
C GLU A 57 1.57 7.89 6.10
N ILE A 58 2.23 7.68 4.96
CA ILE A 58 1.58 7.84 3.65
C ILE A 58 0.49 6.77 3.47
N ILE A 59 0.76 5.50 3.78
CA ILE A 59 -0.24 4.42 3.72
C ILE A 59 -1.45 4.77 4.59
N ASN A 60 -1.20 5.25 5.82
CA ASN A 60 -2.27 5.65 6.73
C ASN A 60 -3.09 6.82 6.18
N THR A 61 -2.45 7.84 5.62
CA THR A 61 -3.16 8.97 4.98
C THR A 61 -4.01 8.49 3.80
N LEU A 62 -3.49 7.61 2.95
CA LEU A 62 -4.22 7.06 1.81
C LEU A 62 -5.47 6.29 2.27
N GLY A 63 -5.31 5.35 3.21
CA GLY A 63 -6.41 4.54 3.73
C GLY A 63 -7.52 5.40 4.36
N VAL A 64 -7.15 6.43 5.14
CA VAL A 64 -8.11 7.38 5.72
C VAL A 64 -8.84 8.19 4.65
N GLN A 65 -8.13 8.68 3.62
CA GLN A 65 -8.74 9.47 2.54
C GLN A 65 -9.72 8.66 1.69
N MET A 66 -9.49 7.35 1.57
CA MET A 66 -10.39 6.43 0.87
C MET A 66 -11.49 5.84 1.78
N GLU A 67 -11.56 6.26 3.05
CA GLU A 67 -12.52 5.75 4.04
C GLU A 67 -12.45 4.21 4.21
N MET A 68 -11.26 3.63 4.05
CA MET A 68 -11.02 2.20 4.17
C MET A 68 -10.94 1.76 5.65
N ASP A 69 -11.17 0.47 5.93
CA ASP A 69 -10.97 -0.08 7.27
C ASP A 69 -9.48 -0.05 7.64
N SER A 70 -9.16 0.69 8.71
CA SER A 70 -7.81 0.79 9.26
C SER A 70 -7.16 -0.54 9.64
N ASN A 71 -7.96 -1.60 9.85
CA ASN A 71 -7.45 -2.95 10.06
C ASN A 71 -6.53 -3.41 8.93
N LEU A 72 -6.74 -2.94 7.69
CA LEU A 72 -5.92 -3.27 6.52
C LEU A 72 -4.45 -2.85 6.64
N TRP A 73 -4.14 -1.73 7.30
CA TRP A 73 -2.76 -1.25 7.42
C TRP A 73 -2.26 -1.14 8.86
N SER A 74 -3.13 -1.25 9.86
CA SER A 74 -2.74 -1.06 11.27
C SER A 74 -1.66 -2.03 11.74
N SER A 75 -1.65 -3.26 11.23
CA SER A 75 -0.66 -4.29 11.54
C SER A 75 0.72 -3.98 10.95
N LEU A 76 0.79 -3.16 9.89
CA LEU A 76 2.04 -2.77 9.23
C LEU A 76 2.96 -1.96 10.14
N LYS A 77 2.48 -1.44 11.28
CA LYS A 77 3.34 -0.86 12.32
C LYS A 77 4.45 -1.82 12.78
N ASN A 78 4.19 -3.13 12.73
CA ASN A 78 5.16 -4.17 13.08
C ASN A 78 6.30 -4.29 12.04
N ASN A 79 6.11 -3.72 10.86
CA ASN A 79 7.06 -3.77 9.75
C ASN A 79 7.96 -2.52 9.68
N ILE A 80 7.72 -1.53 10.54
CA ILE A 80 8.49 -0.28 10.55
C ILE A 80 9.94 -0.56 11.00
N ILE A 81 10.90 -0.12 10.19
CA ILE A 81 12.32 -0.17 10.52
C ILE A 81 12.58 0.79 11.68
N LYS A 82 13.23 0.28 12.74
CA LYS A 82 13.62 1.05 13.93
C LYS A 82 14.97 1.75 13.74
#